data_AF-A0A8T4TQR7-F1
#
_entry.id   AF-A0A8T4TQR7-F1
#
_cell.length_a   1.000
_cell.length_b   1.000
_cell.length_c   1.000
_cell.angle_alpha   90.00
_cell.angle_beta   90.00
_cell.angle_gamma   90.00
#
_symmetry.space_group_name_H-M   'P 1'
#
loop_
_entity.id
_entity.type
_entity.pdbx_description
1 polymer ?
#
loop_
_entity_poly.entity_id
_entity_poly.type
_entity_poly.pdbx_seq_one_letter_code
_entity_poly.pdbx_strand_id
1 'polypeptide(L)'
;MASQVQLYQIPEKLEVARVLAGSNPFMLVHLLNQGLVPGERLAERPDLEKAVAYDPQFVAGNLVDFGIALKTPGDSYRKNDLLAGTLAEQLKQRGISLGSGKLIPYNALRNRQHDESAYGLVLDLNETAEAAHIRDLSEFRWDYTIGEGMARAYLYGDRVWYYDDVGLDISGSSARVVVVSGEATEKNFDELSANLEAQRKKLETRLDQVRRAQAILRGE
;
A
#
# COMPACT_ATOMS: atom_id res chain seq x y z
N MET A 1 -39.97 21.71 37.23
CA MET A 1 -39.38 22.16 35.96
C MET A 1 -38.29 21.17 35.60
N ALA A 2 -38.58 20.21 34.72
CA ALA A 2 -37.64 19.16 34.33
C ALA A 2 -36.91 19.59 33.05
N SER A 3 -35.58 19.69 33.14
CA SER A 3 -34.68 20.01 32.05
C SER A 3 -34.66 18.85 31.04
N GLN A 4 -35.14 19.07 29.82
CA GLN A 4 -34.95 18.14 28.70
C GLN A 4 -33.49 18.17 28.28
N VAL A 5 -32.78 17.05 28.47
CA VAL A 5 -31.47 16.82 27.87
C VAL A 5 -31.70 16.50 26.39
N GLN A 6 -31.35 17.43 25.51
CA GLN A 6 -31.21 17.16 24.08
C GLN A 6 -29.97 16.29 23.87
N LEU A 7 -30.18 14.99 23.63
CA LEU A 7 -29.18 14.11 23.05
C LEU A 7 -28.90 14.60 21.64
N TYR A 8 -27.71 15.17 21.43
CA TYR A 8 -27.21 15.48 20.08
C TYR A 8 -27.11 14.17 19.31
N GLN A 9 -27.99 14.01 18.31
CA GLN A 9 -27.85 12.95 17.31
C GLN A 9 -26.57 13.21 16.52
N ILE A 10 -25.60 12.30 16.64
CA ILE A 10 -24.41 12.29 15.78
C ILE A 10 -24.90 11.87 14.38
N PRO A 11 -24.60 12.62 13.31
CA PRO A 11 -25.01 12.24 11.95
C PRO A 11 -24.35 10.91 11.55
N GLU A 12 -25.18 9.94 11.16
CA GLU A 12 -24.84 8.53 10.92
C GLU A 12 -24.10 8.26 9.60
N LYS A 13 -23.67 9.30 8.88
CA LYS A 13 -22.83 9.19 7.67
C LYS A 13 -21.87 10.37 7.61
N LEU A 14 -20.84 10.33 8.45
CA LEU A 14 -19.74 11.28 8.33
C LEU A 14 -19.03 11.03 7.00
N GLU A 15 -18.76 12.11 6.26
CA GLU A 15 -17.90 12.16 5.07
C GLU A 15 -16.47 11.61 5.38
N VAL A 16 -16.28 10.29 5.44
CA VAL A 16 -14.95 9.66 5.54
C VAL A 16 -14.09 9.94 4.30
N ALA A 17 -14.72 10.43 3.22
CA ALA A 17 -14.06 10.89 2.00
C ALA A 17 -13.29 12.23 2.15
N ARG A 18 -13.29 12.87 3.33
CA ARG A 18 -12.36 13.98 3.61
C ARG A 18 -10.99 13.43 4.01
N VAL A 19 -10.22 13.12 2.97
CA VAL A 19 -8.75 13.11 2.91
C VAL A 19 -8.07 12.74 4.23
N LEU A 20 -7.69 11.47 4.36
CA LEU A 20 -6.63 11.03 5.28
C LEU A 20 -5.32 11.76 4.88
N ALA A 21 -5.18 13.01 5.31
CA ALA A 21 -4.01 13.83 5.11
C ALA A 21 -3.05 13.59 6.28
N GLY A 22 -1.89 13.03 5.97
CA GLY A 22 -0.88 12.67 6.96
C GLY A 22 -1.03 11.23 7.44
N SER A 23 -0.60 10.29 6.59
CA SER A 23 -0.46 8.90 6.99
C SER A 23 0.88 8.67 7.65
N ASN A 24 0.85 8.04 8.82
CA ASN A 24 1.98 7.26 9.30
C ASN A 24 1.58 5.77 9.22
N PRO A 25 2.54 4.85 9.06
CA PRO A 25 2.32 3.41 9.02
C PRO A 25 1.35 2.88 10.08
N PHE A 26 1.48 3.35 11.32
CA PHE A 26 0.65 2.87 12.42
C PHE A 26 -0.81 3.27 12.27
N MET A 27 -1.09 4.49 11.79
CA MET A 27 -2.44 4.95 11.53
C MET A 27 -3.07 4.17 10.37
N LEU A 28 -2.31 3.90 9.30
CA LEU A 28 -2.79 3.09 8.18
C LEU A 28 -3.21 1.69 8.62
N VAL A 29 -2.34 1.03 9.39
CA VAL A 29 -2.61 -0.29 9.96
C VAL A 29 -3.78 -0.23 10.95
N HIS A 30 -3.90 0.84 11.74
CA HIS A 30 -5.02 1.01 12.67
C HIS A 30 -6.36 1.10 11.94
N LEU A 31 -6.45 1.93 10.89
CA LEU A 31 -7.67 2.13 10.11
C LEU A 31 -8.14 0.84 9.43
N LEU A 32 -7.19 0.08 8.86
CA LEU A 32 -7.44 -1.25 8.30
C LEU A 32 -8.02 -2.20 9.36
N ASN A 33 -7.37 -2.30 10.52
CA ASN A 33 -7.77 -3.23 11.58
C ASN A 33 -9.10 -2.90 12.25
N GLN A 34 -9.50 -1.63 12.27
CA GLN A 34 -10.80 -1.22 12.82
C GLN A 34 -11.96 -1.51 11.85
N GLY A 35 -11.69 -2.05 10.65
CA GLY A 35 -12.70 -2.26 9.63
C GLY A 35 -13.32 -0.94 9.15
N LEU A 36 -12.65 0.20 9.41
CA LEU A 36 -13.03 1.52 8.91
C LEU A 36 -12.74 1.69 7.41
N VAL A 37 -12.19 0.63 6.82
CA VAL A 37 -11.93 0.39 5.40
C VAL A 37 -12.65 -0.94 5.06
N PRO A 38 -14.01 -0.99 5.05
CA PRO A 38 -14.77 -2.24 5.08
C PRO A 38 -14.84 -2.93 3.71
N GLY A 39 -14.29 -4.14 3.58
CA GLY A 39 -14.23 -4.87 2.30
C GLY A 39 -13.12 -4.37 1.36
N GLU A 40 -12.30 -3.44 1.83
CA GLU A 40 -11.35 -2.69 1.03
C GLU A 40 -9.93 -2.95 1.55
N ARG A 41 -8.96 -2.98 0.65
CA ARG A 41 -7.55 -3.15 0.99
C ARG A 41 -6.78 -1.90 0.59
N LEU A 42 -5.71 -1.58 1.30
CA LEU A 42 -4.77 -0.55 0.83
C LEU A 42 -4.10 -1.01 -0.46
N ALA A 43 -3.81 -0.06 -1.34
CA ALA A 43 -3.08 -0.31 -2.56
C ALA A 43 -1.72 -0.91 -2.24
N GLU A 44 -1.37 -1.96 -2.97
CA GLU A 44 -0.07 -2.57 -2.94
C GLU A 44 0.75 -2.04 -4.12
N ARG A 45 2.06 -2.30 -4.09
CA ARG A 45 2.95 -1.84 -5.15
C ARG A 45 2.46 -2.21 -6.58
N PRO A 46 1.99 -3.45 -6.86
CA PRO A 46 1.47 -3.78 -8.19
C PRO A 46 0.24 -2.96 -8.62
N ASP A 47 -0.59 -2.49 -7.68
CA ASP A 47 -1.72 -1.62 -8.00
C ASP A 47 -1.25 -0.24 -8.41
N LEU A 48 -0.26 0.30 -7.69
CA LEU A 48 0.33 1.60 -7.98
C LEU A 48 1.09 1.59 -9.30
N GLU A 49 1.78 0.50 -9.63
CA GLU A 49 2.44 0.32 -10.92
C GLU A 49 1.43 0.39 -12.08
N LYS A 50 0.27 -0.27 -11.93
CA LYS A 50 -0.83 -0.17 -12.92
C LYS A 50 -1.40 1.24 -12.99
N ALA A 51 -1.63 1.89 -11.84
CA ALA A 51 -2.19 3.23 -11.77
C ALA A 51 -1.28 4.26 -12.47
N VAL A 52 0.03 4.24 -12.22
CA VAL A 52 1.01 5.12 -12.88
C VAL A 52 1.15 4.84 -14.38
N ALA A 53 1.08 3.57 -14.78
CA ALA A 53 1.13 3.21 -16.20
C ALA A 53 -0.09 3.74 -16.97
N TYR A 54 -1.25 3.83 -16.32
CA TYR A 54 -2.47 4.35 -16.90
C TYR A 54 -2.54 5.88 -16.87
N ASP A 55 -2.27 6.47 -15.71
CA ASP A 55 -2.26 7.92 -15.51
C ASP A 55 -0.89 8.36 -14.95
N PRO A 56 -0.02 8.94 -15.80
CA PRO A 56 1.25 9.49 -15.37
C PRO A 56 1.12 10.61 -14.32
N GLN A 57 -0.06 11.21 -14.15
CA GLN A 57 -0.36 12.22 -13.12
C GLN A 57 -0.99 11.63 -11.86
N PHE A 58 -1.15 10.32 -11.75
CA PHE A 58 -1.80 9.66 -10.61
C PHE A 58 -1.23 10.12 -9.26
N VAL A 59 0.09 10.26 -9.17
CA VAL A 59 0.80 10.72 -7.97
C VAL A 59 1.15 12.20 -7.99
N ALA A 60 0.61 13.04 -8.88
CA ALA A 60 0.98 14.46 -9.12
C ALA A 60 1.43 15.27 -7.88
N GLY A 61 2.71 15.18 -7.51
CA GLY A 61 3.29 15.84 -6.33
C GLY A 61 2.92 15.25 -4.95
N ASN A 62 2.21 14.12 -4.89
CA ASN A 62 1.81 13.44 -3.67
C ASN A 62 2.64 12.18 -3.43
N LEU A 63 2.79 11.82 -2.17
CA LEU A 63 3.36 10.55 -1.74
C LEU A 63 2.24 9.53 -1.53
N VAL A 64 2.47 8.26 -1.88
CA VAL A 64 1.54 7.15 -1.63
C VAL A 64 2.26 6.02 -0.89
N ASP A 65 1.90 5.79 0.36
CA ASP A 65 2.40 4.68 1.17
C ASP A 65 1.74 3.35 0.74
N PHE A 66 2.52 2.27 0.65
CA PHE A 66 1.99 0.96 0.29
C PHE A 66 2.52 -0.22 1.12
N GLY A 67 3.51 -0.01 1.99
CA GLY A 67 3.91 -1.03 2.94
C GLY A 67 5.13 -0.66 3.76
N ILE A 68 5.66 -1.68 4.45
CA ILE A 68 6.90 -1.62 5.21
C ILE A 68 7.95 -2.44 4.48
N ALA A 69 9.13 -1.87 4.24
CA ALA A 69 10.31 -2.61 3.84
C ALA A 69 11.10 -3.01 5.08
N LEU A 70 11.33 -4.31 5.28
CA LEU A 70 12.18 -4.85 6.33
C LEU A 70 13.42 -5.48 5.69
N LYS A 71 14.57 -4.84 5.87
CA LYS A 71 15.84 -5.25 5.25
C LYS A 71 16.63 -6.21 6.13
N THR A 72 16.71 -5.92 7.43
CA THR A 72 17.45 -6.72 8.42
C THR A 72 16.64 -6.89 9.70
N PRO A 73 16.95 -7.90 10.54
CA PRO A 73 16.25 -8.10 11.81
C PRO A 73 16.52 -7.02 12.88
N GLY A 74 17.58 -6.22 12.72
CA GLY A 74 17.85 -5.07 13.57
C GLY A 74 17.80 -3.77 12.77
N ASP A 75 17.71 -2.64 13.46
CA ASP A 75 17.58 -1.31 12.87
C ASP A 75 18.52 -0.31 13.55
N SER A 76 19.35 0.40 12.78
CA SER A 76 20.23 1.44 13.32
C SER A 76 19.46 2.67 13.80
N TYR A 77 18.26 2.90 13.29
CA TYR A 77 17.31 3.82 13.88
C TYR A 77 16.65 3.16 15.09
N ARG A 78 17.26 3.34 16.27
CA ARG A 78 16.93 2.66 17.53
C ARG A 78 15.44 2.56 17.88
N LYS A 79 14.61 3.53 17.48
CA LYS A 79 13.16 3.47 17.74
C LYS A 79 12.47 2.31 17.00
N ASN A 80 13.02 1.88 15.87
CA ASN A 80 12.50 0.80 15.04
C ASN A 80 13.07 -0.59 15.38
N ASP A 81 14.17 -0.67 16.14
CA ASP A 81 14.92 -1.92 16.33
C ASP A 81 14.05 -3.06 16.90
N LEU A 82 13.26 -2.75 17.93
CA LEU A 82 12.30 -3.71 18.50
C LEU A 82 11.27 -4.19 17.47
N LEU A 83 10.77 -3.28 16.62
CA LEU A 83 9.77 -3.60 15.60
C LEU A 83 10.37 -4.46 14.50
N ALA A 84 11.58 -4.12 14.03
CA ALA A 84 12.31 -4.88 13.03
C ALA A 84 12.59 -6.31 13.52
N GLY A 85 13.05 -6.46 14.76
CA GLY A 85 13.31 -7.76 15.37
C GLY A 85 12.03 -8.59 15.53
N THR A 86 10.96 -7.94 15.99
CA THR A 86 9.65 -8.58 16.17
C THR A 86 9.07 -9.08 14.85
N LEU A 87 9.14 -8.29 13.77
CA LEU A 87 8.67 -8.71 12.45
C LEU A 87 9.55 -9.79 11.83
N ALA A 88 10.87 -9.68 11.94
CA ALA A 88 11.80 -10.68 11.41
C ALA A 88 11.60 -12.06 12.05
N GLU A 89 11.38 -12.11 13.37
CA GLU A 89 11.08 -13.35 14.07
C GLU A 89 9.72 -13.93 13.65
N GLN A 90 8.70 -13.10 13.47
CA GLN A 90 7.39 -13.57 12.96
C GLN A 90 7.47 -14.12 11.53
N LEU A 91 8.25 -13.49 10.64
CA LEU A 91 8.49 -14.02 9.29
C LEU A 91 9.16 -15.40 9.36
N LYS A 92 10.20 -15.52 10.19
CA LYS A 92 10.92 -16.78 10.40
C LYS A 92 10.01 -17.88 10.93
N GLN A 93 9.13 -17.58 11.90
CA GLN A 93 8.15 -18.53 12.44
C GLN A 93 7.15 -19.03 11.37
N ARG A 94 6.88 -18.20 10.36
CA ARG A 94 6.04 -18.57 9.20
C ARG A 94 6.82 -19.24 8.06
N GLY A 95 8.12 -19.52 8.25
CA GLY A 95 8.97 -20.10 7.20
C GLY A 95 9.32 -19.12 6.07
N ILE A 96 9.11 -17.82 6.27
CA ILE A 96 9.46 -16.77 5.30
C ILE A 96 10.88 -16.27 5.64
N SER A 97 11.85 -16.67 4.82
CA SER A 97 13.24 -16.19 4.97
C SER A 97 13.34 -14.72 4.60
N LEU A 98 14.07 -13.92 5.38
CA LEU A 98 14.24 -12.49 5.12
C LEU A 98 15.04 -12.21 3.84
N GLY A 99 16.04 -13.05 3.51
CA GLY A 99 16.82 -12.95 2.28
C GLY A 99 17.46 -11.58 2.06
N SER A 100 17.15 -10.93 0.93
CA SER A 100 17.59 -9.58 0.59
C SER A 100 16.70 -8.48 1.19
N GLY A 101 15.79 -8.85 2.08
CA GLY A 101 14.75 -8.03 2.69
C GLY A 101 13.37 -8.28 2.08
N LYS A 102 12.32 -7.94 2.82
CA LYS A 102 10.92 -8.17 2.45
C LYS A 102 10.13 -6.88 2.40
N LEU A 103 9.25 -6.77 1.41
CA LEU A 103 8.15 -5.81 1.37
C LEU A 103 6.92 -6.46 2.01
N ILE A 104 6.47 -5.89 3.12
CA ILE A 104 5.30 -6.32 3.87
C ILE A 104 4.19 -5.30 3.63
N PRO A 105 3.10 -5.66 2.92
CA PRO A 105 2.00 -4.73 2.69
C PRO A 105 1.29 -4.40 4.01
N TYR A 106 0.73 -3.20 4.15
CA TYR A 106 0.01 -2.82 5.37
C TYR A 106 -1.18 -3.72 5.68
N ASN A 107 -1.80 -4.29 4.65
CA ASN A 107 -2.90 -5.26 4.79
C ASN A 107 -2.48 -6.51 5.57
N ALA A 108 -1.19 -6.87 5.54
CA ALA A 108 -0.60 -8.02 6.24
C ALA A 108 -0.19 -7.72 7.69
N LEU A 109 -0.41 -6.49 8.17
CA LEU A 109 0.06 -6.02 9.47
C LEU A 109 -1.09 -5.75 10.42
N ARG A 110 -0.80 -5.83 11.73
CA ARG A 110 -1.65 -5.28 12.77
C ARG A 110 -0.86 -4.60 13.86
N ASN A 111 -1.45 -3.58 14.49
CA ASN A 111 -0.86 -2.95 15.67
C ASN A 111 -1.14 -3.78 16.91
N ARG A 112 -0.12 -3.97 17.75
CA ARG A 112 -0.24 -4.53 19.10
C ARG A 112 0.46 -3.61 20.09
N GLN A 113 -0.19 -3.30 21.21
CA GLN A 113 0.42 -2.49 22.27
C GLN A 113 1.68 -3.18 22.82
N HIS A 114 2.71 -2.38 23.11
CA HIS A 114 3.97 -2.87 23.64
C HIS A 114 4.71 -1.78 24.42
N ASP A 115 4.86 -1.97 25.73
CA ASP A 115 5.37 -0.92 26.63
C ASP A 115 6.83 -0.56 26.38
N GLU A 116 7.64 -1.52 25.93
CA GLU A 116 9.06 -1.29 25.62
C GLU A 116 9.29 -0.64 24.24
N SER A 117 8.24 -0.49 23.43
CA SER A 117 8.35 0.17 22.14
C SER A 117 8.44 1.68 22.31
N ALA A 118 9.34 2.33 21.57
CA ALA A 118 9.41 3.78 21.49
C ALA A 118 8.11 4.43 20.97
N TYR A 119 7.24 3.64 20.32
CA TYR A 119 5.95 4.07 19.79
C TYR A 119 4.76 3.64 20.68
N GLY A 120 5.01 2.91 21.78
CA GLY A 120 3.95 2.28 22.60
C GLY A 120 3.23 1.11 21.92
N LEU A 121 3.70 0.70 20.74
CA LEU A 121 3.15 -0.41 19.95
C LEU A 121 4.22 -1.05 19.07
N VAL A 122 3.94 -2.27 18.63
CA VAL A 122 4.69 -2.98 17.59
C VAL A 122 3.75 -3.41 16.46
N LEU A 123 4.36 -3.87 15.37
CA LEU A 123 3.67 -4.45 14.23
C LEU A 123 3.74 -5.98 14.32
N ASP A 124 2.58 -6.64 14.27
CA ASP A 124 2.47 -8.08 14.13
C ASP A 124 1.98 -8.45 12.73
N LEU A 125 2.39 -9.61 12.24
CA LEU A 125 1.81 -10.22 11.03
C LEU A 125 0.41 -10.77 11.36
N ASN A 126 -0.59 -10.41 10.56
CA ASN A 126 -1.96 -10.93 10.71
C ASN A 126 -2.18 -12.20 9.86
N GLU A 127 -3.41 -12.68 9.75
CA GLU A 127 -3.79 -13.86 8.99
C GLU A 127 -3.56 -13.73 7.47
N THR A 128 -3.58 -12.51 6.92
CA THR A 128 -3.38 -12.25 5.48
C THR A 128 -1.91 -12.20 5.07
N ALA A 129 -1.00 -12.23 6.06
CA ALA A 129 0.46 -12.28 5.89
C ALA A 129 0.92 -13.67 5.40
N GLU A 130 0.53 -14.01 4.19
CA GLU A 130 0.94 -15.20 3.46
C GLU A 130 2.21 -14.95 2.65
N ALA A 131 3.00 -15.99 2.38
CA ALA A 131 4.24 -15.88 1.62
C ALA A 131 4.03 -15.31 0.20
N ALA A 132 2.84 -15.49 -0.38
CA ALA A 132 2.50 -14.94 -1.69
C ALA A 132 2.36 -13.41 -1.70
N HIS A 133 2.02 -12.80 -0.55
CA HIS A 133 1.79 -11.37 -0.40
C HIS A 133 3.02 -10.61 0.14
N ILE A 134 3.94 -11.32 0.80
CA ILE A 134 5.18 -10.76 1.32
C ILE A 134 6.31 -11.02 0.31
N ARG A 135 6.61 -10.00 -0.48
CA ARG A 135 7.51 -10.09 -1.65
C ARG A 135 8.95 -9.74 -1.29
N ASP A 136 9.90 -10.33 -2.01
CA ASP A 136 11.31 -9.97 -1.86
C ASP A 136 11.55 -8.55 -2.38
N LEU A 137 12.32 -7.74 -1.65
CA LEU A 137 12.66 -6.39 -2.09
C LEU A 137 13.42 -6.40 -3.44
N SER A 138 14.16 -7.47 -3.72
CA SER A 138 14.88 -7.66 -4.99
C SER A 138 13.98 -7.94 -6.20
N GLU A 139 12.68 -8.22 -6.00
CA GLU A 139 11.74 -8.38 -7.11
C GLU A 139 11.38 -7.04 -7.78
N PHE A 140 11.72 -5.94 -7.13
CA PHE A 140 11.33 -4.61 -7.56
C PHE A 140 12.53 -3.73 -7.86
N ARG A 141 12.35 -2.80 -8.80
CA ARG A 141 13.28 -1.70 -9.01
C ARG A 141 13.01 -0.60 -7.98
N TRP A 142 14.01 -0.27 -7.19
CA TRP A 142 13.98 0.85 -6.26
C TRP A 142 14.97 1.90 -6.71
N ASP A 143 14.60 3.15 -6.54
CA ASP A 143 15.47 4.26 -6.90
C ASP A 143 16.22 4.77 -5.66
N TYR A 144 15.60 4.67 -4.48
CA TYR A 144 16.21 5.03 -3.20
C TYR A 144 15.86 4.02 -2.10
N THR A 145 16.84 3.69 -1.28
CA THR A 145 16.78 2.56 -0.34
C THR A 145 17.62 2.82 0.90
N ILE A 146 17.17 2.36 2.07
CA ILE A 146 18.07 2.19 3.22
C ILE A 146 18.94 0.92 3.09
N GLY A 147 20.09 0.92 3.76
CA GLY A 147 21.02 -0.21 3.77
C GLY A 147 20.66 -1.34 4.74
N GLU A 148 19.92 -1.02 5.81
CA GLU A 148 19.57 -1.94 6.91
C GLU A 148 18.27 -1.47 7.57
N GLY A 149 17.67 -2.29 8.43
CA GLY A 149 16.54 -1.91 9.26
C GLY A 149 15.21 -1.95 8.53
N MET A 150 14.32 -1.06 8.97
CA MET A 150 12.94 -0.97 8.53
C MET A 150 12.63 0.46 8.09
N ALA A 151 11.97 0.59 6.94
CA ALA A 151 11.47 1.87 6.43
C ALA A 151 10.08 1.75 5.84
N ARG A 152 9.44 2.90 5.69
CA ARG A 152 8.24 3.06 4.86
C ARG A 152 8.58 2.78 3.40
N ALA A 153 7.76 1.98 2.73
CA ALA A 153 7.80 1.81 1.29
C ALA A 153 6.71 2.66 0.64
N TYR A 154 7.12 3.58 -0.23
CA TYR A 154 6.24 4.59 -0.82
C TYR A 154 6.61 4.95 -2.26
N LEU A 155 5.63 5.50 -2.97
CA LEU A 155 5.77 6.08 -4.31
C LEU A 155 5.65 7.60 -4.19
N TYR A 156 6.66 8.34 -4.62
CA TYR A 156 6.66 9.79 -4.54
C TYR A 156 6.11 10.46 -5.80
N GLY A 157 5.81 11.76 -5.72
CA GLY A 157 5.11 12.50 -6.76
C GLY A 157 5.88 12.68 -8.08
N ASP A 158 7.17 12.38 -8.09
CA ASP A 158 8.04 12.27 -9.27
C ASP A 158 8.04 10.88 -9.92
N ARG A 159 7.24 9.94 -9.38
CA ARG A 159 7.10 8.53 -9.78
C ARG A 159 8.32 7.67 -9.45
N VAL A 160 9.06 8.08 -8.44
CA VAL A 160 10.24 7.37 -7.95
C VAL A 160 9.84 6.46 -6.79
N TRP A 161 10.42 5.26 -6.73
CA TRP A 161 10.11 4.24 -5.73
C TRP A 161 11.12 4.26 -4.58
N TYR A 162 10.62 4.38 -3.36
CA TYR A 162 11.44 4.55 -2.16
C TYR A 162 11.16 3.48 -1.12
N TYR A 163 12.22 3.06 -0.42
CA TYR A 163 12.11 2.59 0.96
C TYR A 163 13.24 3.15 1.83
N ASP A 164 13.17 4.42 2.19
CA ASP A 164 14.25 5.10 2.90
C ASP A 164 13.83 5.84 4.17
N ASP A 165 12.52 6.00 4.39
CA ASP A 165 12.02 6.77 5.51
C ASP A 165 11.87 5.89 6.77
N VAL A 166 12.81 6.06 7.69
CA VAL A 166 12.87 5.34 8.97
C VAL A 166 11.92 5.91 10.03
N GLY A 167 11.38 7.12 9.84
CA GLY A 167 10.51 7.80 10.80
C GLY A 167 9.07 7.29 10.73
N LEU A 168 8.79 6.12 11.32
CA LEU A 168 7.47 5.49 11.23
C LEU A 168 6.36 6.22 12.02
N ASP A 169 6.71 7.12 12.94
CA ASP A 169 5.79 7.99 13.66
C ASP A 169 5.43 9.27 12.90
N ILE A 170 6.21 9.63 11.89
CA ILE A 170 6.13 10.94 11.23
C ILE A 170 5.04 10.94 10.16
N SER A 171 4.01 11.79 10.35
CA SER A 171 3.04 12.16 9.32
C SER A 171 3.60 13.31 8.46
N GLY A 172 4.62 13.02 7.66
CA GLY A 172 5.30 14.01 6.82
C GLY A 172 4.61 14.23 5.48
N SER A 173 4.26 15.49 5.18
CA SER A 173 3.72 15.99 3.89
C SER A 173 2.35 15.39 3.47
N SER A 174 1.80 15.86 2.34
CA SER A 174 0.51 15.44 1.77
C SER A 174 0.52 13.98 1.26
N ALA A 175 0.92 13.05 2.13
CA ALA A 175 0.81 11.62 1.91
C ALA A 175 -0.67 11.27 1.74
N ARG A 176 -0.97 10.56 0.65
CA ARG A 176 -2.30 10.06 0.32
C ARG A 176 -2.34 8.57 0.58
N VAL A 177 -3.44 8.17 1.19
CA VAL A 177 -3.81 6.76 1.34
C VAL A 177 -4.64 6.37 0.14
N VAL A 178 -4.17 5.40 -0.65
CA VAL A 178 -4.96 4.85 -1.75
C VAL A 178 -5.62 3.57 -1.27
N VAL A 179 -6.94 3.60 -1.24
CA VAL A 179 -7.78 2.44 -0.93
C VAL A 179 -8.30 1.88 -2.24
N VAL A 180 -8.15 0.57 -2.48
CA VAL A 180 -8.50 -0.05 -3.78
C VAL A 180 -10.01 -0.16 -3.99
N SER A 181 -10.86 0.05 -2.97
CA SER A 181 -12.32 -0.02 -3.14
C SER A 181 -13.12 0.76 -2.12
N GLY A 182 -13.11 2.10 -2.13
CA GLY A 182 -14.26 2.87 -1.61
C GLY A 182 -15.24 3.16 -2.75
N GLU A 183 -16.54 3.42 -2.53
CA GLU A 183 -17.54 3.62 -3.63
C GLU A 183 -17.08 4.57 -4.75
N ALA A 184 -16.29 5.61 -4.43
CA ALA A 184 -15.70 6.52 -5.42
C ALA A 184 -14.48 5.92 -6.15
N THR A 185 -13.68 5.09 -5.48
CA THR A 185 -12.54 4.37 -6.06
C THR A 185 -12.96 3.09 -6.79
N GLU A 186 -14.01 2.40 -6.35
CA GLU A 186 -14.60 1.23 -7.02
C GLU A 186 -15.13 1.65 -8.39
N LYS A 187 -15.88 2.76 -8.46
CA LYS A 187 -16.27 3.34 -9.76
C LYS A 187 -15.07 3.69 -10.64
N ASN A 188 -14.02 4.29 -10.07
CA ASN A 188 -12.82 4.64 -10.83
C ASN A 188 -12.01 3.39 -11.25
N PHE A 189 -11.98 2.33 -10.44
CA PHE A 189 -11.32 1.06 -10.73
C PHE A 189 -12.12 0.20 -11.71
N ASP A 190 -13.44 0.25 -11.66
CA ASP A 190 -14.35 -0.40 -12.61
C ASP A 190 -14.32 0.32 -13.96
N GLU A 191 -14.34 1.65 -13.96
CA GLU A 191 -14.14 2.44 -15.17
C GLU A 191 -12.73 2.22 -15.75
N LEU A 192 -11.71 2.11 -14.89
CA LEU A 192 -10.36 1.74 -15.29
C LEU A 192 -10.31 0.33 -15.88
N SER A 193 -10.93 -0.65 -15.21
CA SER A 193 -10.95 -2.05 -15.64
C SER A 193 -11.71 -2.21 -16.96
N ALA A 194 -12.86 -1.57 -17.11
CA ALA A 194 -13.64 -1.54 -18.34
C ALA A 194 -12.88 -0.85 -19.48
N ASN A 195 -12.17 0.25 -19.19
CA ASN A 195 -11.32 0.92 -20.17
C ASN A 195 -10.13 0.04 -20.58
N LEU A 196 -9.52 -0.70 -19.66
CA LEU A 196 -8.45 -1.64 -19.95
C LEU A 196 -8.93 -2.81 -20.82
N GLU A 197 -10.11 -3.37 -20.56
CA GLU A 197 -10.72 -4.40 -21.42
C GLU A 197 -11.03 -3.86 -22.82
N ALA A 198 -11.56 -2.64 -22.91
CA ALA A 198 -11.84 -1.99 -24.19
C ALA A 198 -10.56 -1.73 -24.99
N GLN A 199 -9.49 -1.26 -24.33
CA GLN A 199 -8.19 -1.06 -24.97
C GLN A 199 -7.57 -2.38 -25.42
N ARG A 200 -7.63 -3.42 -24.59
CA ARG A 200 -7.17 -4.77 -24.95
C ARG A 200 -7.88 -5.29 -26.19
N LYS A 201 -9.21 -5.19 -26.25
CA LYS A 201 -10.01 -5.61 -27.41
C LYS A 201 -9.64 -4.83 -28.69
N LYS A 202 -9.35 -3.54 -28.56
CA LYS A 202 -8.90 -2.69 -29.67
C LYS A 202 -7.51 -3.09 -30.18
N LEU A 203 -6.60 -3.44 -29.27
CA LEU A 203 -5.28 -3.95 -29.58
C LEU A 203 -5.35 -5.32 -30.27
N GLU A 204 -6.15 -6.25 -29.76
CA GLU A 204 -6.39 -7.56 -30.37
C GLU A 204 -6.93 -7.41 -31.81
N THR A 205 -7.88 -6.50 -32.02
CA THR A 205 -8.42 -6.20 -33.35
C THR A 205 -7.35 -5.66 -34.31
N ARG A 206 -6.50 -4.73 -33.85
CA ARG A 206 -5.39 -4.20 -34.65
C ARG A 206 -4.36 -5.28 -34.98
N LEU A 207 -4.05 -6.14 -34.01
CA LEU A 207 -3.11 -7.24 -34.19
C LEU A 207 -3.61 -8.19 -35.29
N ASP A 208 -4.91 -8.50 -35.29
CA ASP A 208 -5.53 -9.33 -36.32
C ASP A 208 -5.53 -8.66 -37.69
N GLN A 209 -5.74 -7.34 -37.76
CA GLN A 209 -5.61 -6.59 -39.02
C GLN A 209 -4.18 -6.65 -39.57
N VAL A 210 -3.17 -6.49 -38.71
CA VAL A 210 -1.76 -6.61 -39.10
C VAL A 210 -1.45 -8.02 -39.57
N ARG A 211 -1.93 -9.05 -38.86
CA ARG A 211 -1.76 -10.45 -39.26
C ARG A 211 -2.38 -10.74 -40.63
N ARG A 212 -3.59 -10.24 -40.89
CA ARG A 212 -4.25 -10.37 -42.21
C ARG A 212 -3.46 -9.66 -43.31
N ALA A 213 -2.99 -8.44 -43.06
CA ALA A 213 -2.16 -7.72 -44.02
C ALA A 213 -0.84 -8.46 -44.31
N GLN A 214 -0.22 -9.05 -43.28
CA GLN A 214 0.98 -9.87 -43.44
C GLN A 214 0.73 -11.16 -44.23
N ALA A 215 -0.41 -11.83 -44.01
CA ALA A 215 -0.79 -13.01 -44.80
C ALA A 215 -0.96 -12.67 -46.29
N ILE A 216 -1.68 -11.57 -46.59
CA ILE A 216 -1.83 -11.06 -47.96
C ILE A 216 -0.47 -10.75 -48.60
N LEU A 217 0.43 -10.10 -47.87
CA LEU A 217 1.79 -9.81 -48.35
C LEU A 217 2.64 -11.06 -48.56
N ARG A 218 2.36 -12.15 -47.85
CA ARG A 218 3.00 -13.46 -48.01
C ARG A 218 2.34 -14.33 -49.08
N GLY A 219 1.19 -13.93 -49.62
CA GLY A 219 0.43 -14.70 -50.60
C GLY A 219 -0.33 -15.89 -50.00
N GLU A 220 -0.63 -15.84 -48.70
CA GLU A 220 -1.52 -16.77 -47.98
C GLU A 220 -2.96 -16.22 -47.96
#